data_AF-A0A166YV78-F1
#
_entry.id   AF-A0A166YV78-F1
#
_cell.length_a   1.000
_cell.length_b   1.000
_cell.length_c   1.000
_cell.angle_alpha   90.00
_cell.angle_beta   90.00
_cell.angle_gamma   90.00
#
_symmetry.space_group_name_H-M   'P 1'
#
loop_
_entity.id
_entity.type
_entity.pdbx_description
1 polymer ?
#
loop_
_entity_poly.entity_id
_entity_poly.type
_entity_poly.pdbx_seq_one_letter_code
_entity_poly.pdbx_strand_id
1 'polypeptide(L)'
;MTALARFLIRLTCLLGLGSFVRANSGLSLDGIPNCAISCVLENISYSFCAPTNQTCLCHDTVLEAYVQACVMSNCTVKEMLAARNSTQTTCGASPAQHENFMHWFRAVFFALPTIFVVFRIANKSMKLSTWGWDDATIVIAYSIEPGRAEISGL
;
A
#
# COMPACT_ATOMS: atom_id res chain seq x y z
N MET A 1 -34.44 -1.81 15.19
CA MET A 1 -34.53 -2.53 13.89
C MET A 1 -33.89 -1.76 12.73
N THR A 2 -33.94 -0.42 12.69
CA THR A 2 -33.39 0.41 11.60
C THR A 2 -31.86 0.52 11.58
N ALA A 3 -31.18 0.41 12.73
CA ALA A 3 -29.72 0.47 12.82
C ALA A 3 -29.03 -0.79 12.26
N LEU A 4 -29.67 -1.95 12.43
CA LEU A 4 -29.16 -3.26 11.97
C LEU A 4 -29.19 -3.34 10.44
N ALA A 5 -30.25 -2.81 9.80
CA ALA A 5 -30.36 -2.72 8.35
C ALA A 5 -29.28 -1.81 7.74
N ARG A 6 -28.94 -0.68 8.40
CA ARG A 6 -27.89 0.24 7.95
C ARG A 6 -26.49 -0.37 8.04
N PHE A 7 -26.26 -1.23 9.03
CA PHE A 7 -24.98 -1.94 9.20
C PHE A 7 -24.77 -3.00 8.12
N LEU A 8 -25.81 -3.77 7.80
CA LEU A 8 -25.75 -4.81 6.77
C LEU A 8 -25.52 -4.24 5.36
N ILE A 9 -26.08 -3.07 5.05
CA ILE A 9 -25.88 -2.36 3.76
C ILE A 9 -24.42 -1.88 3.60
N ARG A 10 -23.78 -1.45 4.69
CA ARG A 10 -22.37 -1.02 4.65
C ARG A 10 -21.42 -2.21 4.44
N LEU A 11 -21.74 -3.38 5.00
CA LEU A 11 -20.92 -4.59 4.90
C LEU A 11 -20.90 -5.18 3.47
N THR A 12 -22.01 -5.06 2.74
CA THR A 12 -22.12 -5.61 1.37
C THR A 12 -21.35 -4.79 0.33
N CYS A 13 -21.13 -3.50 0.59
CA CYS A 13 -20.42 -2.61 -0.33
C CYS A 13 -18.90 -2.83 -0.35
N LEU A 14 -18.34 -3.40 0.73
CA LEU A 14 -16.90 -3.68 0.88
C LEU A 14 -16.41 -4.90 0.09
N LEU A 15 -17.30 -5.78 -0.37
CA LEU A 15 -16.93 -7.04 -1.04
C LEU A 15 -16.93 -6.95 -2.57
N GLY A 16 -17.24 -5.78 -3.15
CA GLY A 16 -17.69 -5.68 -4.54
C GLY A 16 -16.72 -5.17 -5.60
N LEU A 17 -15.47 -4.81 -5.30
CA LEU A 17 -14.59 -4.17 -6.31
C LEU A 17 -13.21 -4.84 -6.40
N GLY A 18 -13.14 -5.91 -7.19
CA GLY A 18 -11.89 -6.43 -7.74
C GLY A 18 -11.88 -6.24 -9.26
N SER A 19 -11.05 -5.35 -9.79
CA SER A 19 -10.80 -5.21 -11.22
C SER A 19 -9.43 -5.78 -11.56
N PHE A 20 -9.36 -6.58 -12.63
CA PHE A 20 -8.11 -7.13 -13.16
C PHE A 20 -7.49 -6.14 -14.17
N VAL A 21 -6.21 -5.78 -13.98
CA VAL A 21 -5.41 -4.99 -14.93
C VAL A 21 -4.54 -5.93 -15.77
N ARG A 22 -4.38 -5.65 -17.08
CA ARG A 22 -3.44 -6.34 -17.99
C ARG A 22 -2.15 -5.54 -18.13
N ALA A 23 -1.00 -6.21 -18.13
CA ALA A 23 0.32 -5.60 -18.35
C ALA A 23 0.71 -5.55 -19.85
N ASN A 24 1.52 -4.56 -20.23
CA ASN A 24 2.14 -4.37 -21.55
C ASN A 24 3.67 -4.43 -21.39
N SER A 25 4.40 -5.04 -22.33
CA SER A 25 5.84 -5.29 -22.23
C SER A 25 6.66 -4.44 -23.22
N GLY A 26 7.39 -3.46 -22.70
CA GLY A 26 8.44 -2.71 -23.42
C GLY A 26 9.39 -1.99 -22.43
N LEU A 27 10.67 -1.83 -22.79
CA LEU A 27 11.66 -1.11 -21.97
C LEU A 27 11.45 0.38 -22.17
N SER A 28 10.76 1.02 -21.23
CA SER A 28 10.67 2.47 -21.20
C SER A 28 11.57 3.01 -20.09
N LEU A 29 12.49 3.90 -20.46
CA LEU A 29 13.22 4.72 -19.48
C LEU A 29 12.43 5.99 -19.12
N ASP A 30 11.22 6.15 -19.65
CA ASP A 30 10.37 7.29 -19.34
C ASP A 30 9.98 7.28 -17.86
N GLY A 31 10.29 8.38 -17.19
CA GLY A 31 9.96 8.61 -15.78
C GLY A 31 11.01 8.15 -14.78
N ILE A 32 12.11 7.53 -15.21
CA ILE A 32 13.23 7.20 -14.30
C ILE A 32 14.07 8.48 -14.05
N PRO A 33 14.32 8.87 -12.78
CA PRO A 33 15.15 10.04 -12.48
C PRO A 33 16.62 9.82 -12.87
N ASN A 34 17.29 10.90 -13.29
CA ASN A 34 18.69 10.88 -13.73
C ASN A 34 19.66 10.28 -12.69
N CYS A 35 19.38 10.47 -11.40
CA CYS A 35 20.16 9.87 -10.32
C CYS A 35 20.16 8.33 -10.38
N ALA A 36 18.98 7.73 -10.60
CA ALA A 36 18.86 6.28 -10.69
C ALA A 36 19.50 5.71 -11.97
N ILE A 37 19.41 6.44 -13.09
CA ILE A 37 20.09 6.07 -14.34
C ILE A 37 21.61 6.01 -14.13
N SER A 38 22.17 7.00 -13.44
CA SER A 38 23.61 7.04 -13.13
C SER A 38 24.03 5.82 -12.31
N CYS A 39 23.26 5.48 -11.27
CA CYS A 39 23.49 4.29 -10.46
C CYS A 39 23.43 2.97 -11.25
N VAL A 40 22.53 2.86 -12.24
CA VAL A 40 22.47 1.68 -13.12
C VAL A 40 23.74 1.60 -13.97
N LEU A 41 24.15 2.70 -14.60
CA LEU A 41 25.32 2.74 -15.47
C LEU A 41 26.63 2.45 -14.73
N GLU A 42 26.76 2.91 -13.48
CA GLU A 42 27.92 2.64 -12.63
C GLU A 42 28.04 1.17 -12.24
N ASN A 43 26.91 0.46 -12.12
CA ASN A 43 26.88 -0.90 -11.60
C ASN A 43 26.59 -1.96 -12.68
N ILE A 44 26.32 -1.55 -13.93
CA ILE A 44 25.97 -2.46 -15.03
C ILE A 44 27.09 -3.44 -15.37
N SER A 45 28.35 -3.11 -15.07
CA SER A 45 29.50 -4.01 -15.28
C SER A 45 29.52 -5.22 -14.35
N TYR A 46 28.78 -5.18 -13.24
CA TYR A 46 28.64 -6.33 -12.32
C TYR A 46 27.57 -7.33 -12.79
N SER A 47 26.78 -6.95 -13.79
CA SER A 47 25.76 -7.79 -14.40
C SER A 47 26.35 -8.62 -15.55
N PHE A 48 25.83 -9.83 -15.74
CA PHE A 48 26.11 -10.64 -16.94
C PHE A 48 25.15 -10.33 -18.10
N CYS A 49 24.19 -9.41 -17.89
CA CYS A 49 23.20 -9.04 -18.87
C CYS A 49 23.73 -8.02 -19.87
N ALA A 50 23.33 -8.16 -21.15
CA ALA A 50 23.55 -7.09 -22.12
C ALA A 50 22.72 -5.85 -21.73
N PRO A 51 23.25 -4.63 -21.88
CA PRO A 51 22.57 -3.39 -21.49
C PRO A 51 21.27 -3.14 -22.28
N THR A 52 21.10 -3.79 -23.42
CA THR A 52 19.89 -3.74 -24.25
C THR A 52 18.85 -4.80 -23.88
N ASN A 53 19.21 -5.78 -23.05
CA ASN A 53 18.33 -6.87 -22.66
C ASN A 53 17.62 -6.54 -21.33
N GLN A 54 16.51 -5.81 -21.45
CA GLN A 54 15.65 -5.44 -20.32
C GLN A 54 15.27 -6.63 -19.45
N THR A 55 14.79 -7.71 -20.06
CA THR A 55 14.27 -8.86 -19.31
C THR A 55 15.35 -9.46 -18.43
N CYS A 56 16.59 -9.53 -18.93
CA CYS A 56 17.73 -9.98 -18.15
C CYS A 56 18.02 -9.03 -16.99
N LEU A 57 18.10 -7.71 -17.26
CA LEU A 57 18.37 -6.69 -16.23
C LEU A 57 17.31 -6.68 -15.12
N CYS A 58 16.03 -6.88 -15.48
CA CYS A 58 14.92 -6.93 -14.54
C CYS A 58 14.94 -8.17 -13.61
N HIS A 59 15.66 -9.22 -13.99
CA HIS A 59 15.80 -10.45 -13.21
C HIS A 59 17.17 -10.60 -12.55
N ASP A 60 18.09 -9.65 -12.74
CA ASP A 60 19.42 -9.67 -12.16
C ASP A 60 19.43 -9.14 -10.73
N THR A 61 19.31 -10.07 -9.76
CA THR A 61 19.34 -9.74 -8.32
C THR A 61 20.66 -9.13 -7.84
N VAL A 62 21.77 -9.37 -8.54
CA VAL A 62 23.07 -8.81 -8.17
C VAL A 62 23.10 -7.34 -8.56
N LEU A 63 22.73 -7.04 -9.80
CA LEU A 63 22.60 -5.66 -10.27
C LEU A 63 21.58 -4.88 -9.43
N GLU A 64 20.42 -5.47 -9.14
CA GLU A 64 19.39 -4.87 -8.29
C GLU A 64 19.96 -4.43 -6.93
N ALA A 65 20.73 -5.30 -6.26
CA ALA A 65 21.29 -4.99 -4.95
C ALA A 65 22.28 -3.81 -4.99
N TYR A 66 23.17 -3.77 -5.98
CA TYR A 66 24.14 -2.68 -6.13
C TYR A 66 23.47 -1.36 -6.53
N VAL A 67 22.53 -1.40 -7.46
CA VAL A 67 21.77 -0.21 -7.88
C VAL A 67 20.93 0.30 -6.71
N GLN A 68 20.27 -0.58 -5.95
CA GLN A 68 19.51 -0.19 -4.77
C GLN A 68 20.42 0.47 -3.72
N ALA A 69 21.60 -0.09 -3.45
CA ALA A 69 22.55 0.51 -2.52
C ALA A 69 23.00 1.91 -2.97
N CYS A 70 23.30 2.09 -4.26
CA CYS A 70 23.67 3.38 -4.83
C CYS A 70 22.52 4.40 -4.76
N VAL A 71 21.30 3.98 -5.08
CA VAL A 71 20.11 4.85 -5.07
C VAL A 71 19.76 5.27 -3.64
N MET A 72 19.94 4.39 -2.66
CA MET A 72 19.74 4.71 -1.24
C MET A 72 20.77 5.70 -0.68
N SER A 73 22.01 5.70 -1.19
CA SER A 73 23.08 6.56 -0.69
C SER A 73 23.17 7.90 -1.41
N ASN A 74 22.86 7.95 -2.71
CA ASN A 74 23.10 9.12 -3.55
C ASN A 74 21.84 9.86 -4.00
N CYS A 75 20.67 9.20 -4.03
CA CYS A 75 19.44 9.82 -4.53
C CYS A 75 18.53 10.31 -3.40
N THR A 76 17.67 11.28 -3.71
CA THR A 76 16.66 11.75 -2.76
C THR A 76 15.54 10.72 -2.58
N VAL A 77 14.87 10.71 -1.43
CA VAL A 77 13.75 9.79 -1.15
C VAL A 77 12.66 9.84 -2.23
N LYS A 78 12.40 11.02 -2.81
CA LYS A 78 11.43 11.18 -3.90
C LYS A 78 11.89 10.47 -5.18
N GLU A 79 13.16 10.63 -5.55
CA GLU A 79 13.75 9.97 -6.72
C GLU A 79 13.84 8.46 -6.52
N MET A 80 14.18 8.00 -5.32
CA MET A 80 14.18 6.58 -4.99
C MET A 80 12.80 5.96 -5.22
N LEU A 81 11.74 6.64 -4.77
CA LEU A 81 10.37 6.15 -4.92
C LEU A 81 9.90 6.21 -6.38
N ALA A 82 10.24 7.29 -7.10
CA ALA A 82 9.95 7.41 -8.53
C ALA A 82 10.67 6.32 -9.34
N ALA A 83 11.96 6.09 -9.08
CA ALA A 83 12.74 5.03 -9.70
C ALA A 83 12.17 3.64 -9.41
N ARG A 84 11.77 3.37 -8.16
CA ARG A 84 11.11 2.12 -7.76
C ARG A 84 9.83 1.90 -8.55
N ASN A 85 8.96 2.92 -8.63
CA ASN A 85 7.68 2.84 -9.34
C ASN A 85 7.89 2.61 -10.84
N SER A 86 8.74 3.42 -11.48
CA SER A 86 9.06 3.30 -12.91
C SER A 86 9.74 1.96 -13.23
N THR A 87 10.61 1.45 -12.37
CA THR A 87 11.24 0.13 -12.58
C THR A 87 10.20 -0.99 -12.45
N GLN A 88 9.27 -0.90 -11.49
CA GLN A 88 8.20 -1.88 -11.33
C GLN A 88 7.26 -1.94 -12.54
N THR A 89 6.86 -0.77 -13.07
CA THR A 89 6.02 -0.70 -14.27
C THR A 89 6.76 -1.18 -15.52
N THR A 90 8.02 -0.78 -15.66
CA THR A 90 8.86 -1.15 -16.81
C THR A 90 9.18 -2.63 -16.83
N CYS A 91 9.58 -3.21 -15.69
CA CYS A 91 9.89 -4.64 -15.59
C CYS A 91 8.63 -5.53 -15.52
N GLY A 92 7.43 -4.95 -15.59
CA GLY A 92 6.18 -5.69 -15.45
C GLY A 92 6.09 -6.46 -14.14
N ALA A 93 6.80 -5.99 -13.10
CA ALA A 93 6.80 -6.62 -11.80
C ALA A 93 5.38 -6.51 -11.24
N SER A 94 4.76 -7.66 -10.95
CA SER A 94 3.51 -7.64 -10.20
C SER A 94 3.77 -6.97 -8.84
N PRO A 95 2.79 -6.23 -8.30
CA PRO A 95 2.90 -5.69 -6.96
C PRO A 95 3.34 -6.81 -6.02
N ALA A 96 4.42 -6.56 -5.27
CA ALA A 96 5.01 -7.58 -4.42
C ALA A 96 3.89 -8.20 -3.56
N GLN A 97 3.83 -9.54 -3.49
CA GLN A 97 2.72 -10.25 -2.84
C GLN A 97 2.52 -9.91 -1.34
N HIS A 98 3.39 -9.08 -0.76
CA HIS A 98 3.19 -8.42 0.52
C HIS A 98 2.02 -7.43 0.56
N GLU A 99 1.47 -7.00 -0.58
CA GLU A 99 0.21 -6.23 -0.57
C GLU A 99 -0.90 -6.99 0.13
N ASN A 100 -1.01 -8.31 -0.08
CA ASN A 100 -2.03 -9.13 0.57
C ASN A 100 -1.89 -9.14 2.10
N PHE A 101 -0.65 -9.21 2.60
CA PHE A 101 -0.38 -9.16 4.04
C PHE A 101 -0.78 -7.79 4.61
N MET A 102 -0.39 -6.70 3.94
CA MET A 102 -0.71 -5.34 4.40
C MET A 102 -2.21 -5.03 4.30
N HIS A 103 -2.90 -5.52 3.27
CA HIS A 103 -4.34 -5.40 3.13
C HIS A 103 -5.09 -6.13 4.25
N TRP A 104 -4.74 -7.39 4.52
CA TRP A 104 -5.38 -8.17 5.57
C TRP A 104 -5.05 -7.60 6.96
N PHE A 105 -3.80 -7.21 7.19
CA PHE A 105 -3.36 -6.60 8.44
C PHE A 105 -4.12 -5.31 8.74
N ARG A 106 -4.23 -4.39 7.76
CA ARG A 106 -5.03 -3.17 7.89
C ARG A 106 -6.50 -3.50 8.20
N ALA A 107 -7.09 -4.48 7.52
CA ALA A 107 -8.48 -4.86 7.73
C ALA A 107 -8.71 -5.38 9.17
N VAL A 108 -7.82 -6.23 9.68
CA VAL A 108 -7.93 -6.79 11.04
C VAL A 108 -7.77 -5.72 12.11
N PHE A 109 -6.78 -4.84 11.96
CA PHE A 109 -6.53 -3.76 12.93
C PHE A 109 -7.62 -2.70 12.95
N PHE A 110 -8.38 -2.55 11.87
CA PHE A 110 -9.57 -1.69 11.85
C PHE A 110 -10.82 -2.41 12.38
N ALA A 111 -11.04 -3.67 11.98
CA ALA A 111 -12.22 -4.43 12.35
C ALA A 111 -12.28 -4.76 13.84
N LEU A 112 -11.15 -5.17 14.44
CA LEU A 112 -11.11 -5.63 15.83
C LEU A 112 -11.48 -4.52 16.83
N PRO A 113 -10.86 -3.31 16.82
CA PRO A 113 -11.27 -2.21 17.69
C PRO A 113 -12.71 -1.76 17.44
N THR A 114 -13.17 -1.77 16.18
CA THR A 114 -14.55 -1.41 15.83
C THR A 114 -15.55 -2.32 16.54
N ILE A 115 -15.30 -3.63 16.61
CA ILE A 115 -16.15 -4.59 17.33
C ILE A 115 -16.21 -4.26 18.82
N PHE A 116 -15.07 -3.95 19.45
CA PHE A 116 -15.02 -3.58 20.86
C PHE A 116 -15.78 -2.29 21.16
N VAL A 117 -15.67 -1.27 20.29
CA VAL A 117 -16.42 -0.01 20.41
C VAL A 117 -17.93 -0.26 20.31
N VAL A 118 -18.36 -1.11 19.36
CA VAL A 118 -19.78 -1.49 19.21
C VAL A 118 -20.30 -2.19 20.46
N PHE A 119 -19.58 -3.18 21.01
CA PHE A 119 -19.98 -3.84 22.25
C PHE A 119 -20.07 -2.86 23.41
N ARG A 120 -19.13 -1.92 23.49
CA ARG A 120 -19.10 -0.91 24.54
C ARG A 120 -20.31 0.02 24.46
N ILE A 121 -20.67 0.49 23.26
CA ILE A 121 -21.86 1.31 23.04
C ILE A 121 -23.14 0.51 23.34
N ALA A 122 -23.22 -0.77 22.94
CA ALA A 122 -24.37 -1.63 23.19
C ALA A 122 -24.64 -1.80 24.70
N ASN A 123 -23.60 -2.04 25.51
CA ASN A 123 -23.73 -2.15 26.97
C ASN A 123 -24.34 -0.87 27.59
N LYS A 124 -23.91 0.31 27.12
CA LYS A 124 -24.47 1.59 27.59
C LYS A 124 -25.89 1.82 27.08
N SER A 125 -26.19 1.39 25.85
CA SER A 125 -27.51 1.48 25.24
C SER A 125 -28.56 0.66 26.00
N MET A 126 -28.14 -0.49 26.52
CA MET A 126 -28.95 -1.37 27.38
C MET A 126 -29.02 -0.89 28.84
N LYS A 127 -28.45 0.27 29.17
CA LYS A 127 -28.39 0.86 30.52
C LYS A 127 -27.73 -0.05 31.57
N LEU A 128 -26.85 -0.97 31.14
CA LEU A 128 -26.09 -1.85 32.05
C LEU A 128 -25.01 -1.08 32.83
N SER A 129 -24.63 0.11 32.37
CA SER A 129 -23.58 0.94 32.98
C SER A 129 -23.79 2.43 32.63
N THR A 130 -23.35 3.34 33.50
CA THR A 130 -23.43 4.79 33.32
C THR A 130 -22.39 5.31 32.33
N TRP A 131 -22.65 6.44 31.67
CA TRP A 131 -21.70 7.06 30.75
C TRP A 131 -20.53 7.70 31.49
N GLY A 132 -19.31 7.33 31.13
CA GLY A 132 -18.08 7.94 31.61
C GLY A 132 -17.42 8.84 30.57
N TRP A 133 -16.46 9.65 31.02
CA TRP A 133 -15.63 10.47 30.12
C TRP A 133 -14.86 9.63 29.10
N ASP A 134 -14.41 8.43 29.49
CA ASP A 134 -13.77 7.45 28.60
C ASP A 134 -14.69 7.02 27.43
N ASP A 135 -16.00 6.87 27.70
CA ASP A 135 -17.00 6.51 26.69
C ASP A 135 -17.26 7.67 25.71
N ALA A 136 -17.19 8.92 26.18
CA ALA A 136 -17.33 10.08 25.33
C ALA A 136 -16.11 10.27 24.42
N THR A 137 -14.90 10.10 24.97
CA THR A 137 -13.65 10.26 24.19
C THR A 137 -13.50 9.20 23.11
N ILE A 138 -13.89 7.95 23.37
CA ILE A 138 -13.79 6.89 22.37
C ILE A 138 -14.79 7.09 21.21
N VAL A 139 -16.00 7.57 21.51
CA VAL A 139 -17.01 7.89 20.47
C VAL A 139 -16.57 9.08 19.63
N ILE A 140 -16.03 10.12 20.26
CA ILE A 140 -15.51 11.30 19.56
C ILE A 140 -14.32 10.89 18.66
N ALA A 141 -13.35 10.13 19.19
CA ALA A 141 -12.20 9.67 18.43
C ALA A 141 -12.62 8.84 17.21
N TYR A 142 -13.56 7.89 17.39
CA TYR A 142 -14.09 7.07 16.30
C TYR A 142 -14.89 7.90 15.27
N SER A 143 -15.53 9.00 15.69
CA SER A 143 -16.28 9.89 14.80
C SER A 143 -15.36 10.84 14.01
N ILE A 144 -14.21 11.19 14.59
CA ILE A 144 -13.21 12.06 13.96
C ILE A 144 -12.34 11.28 12.98
N GLU A 145 -12.24 9.95 13.13
CA GLU A 145 -11.49 9.10 12.22
C GLU A 145 -11.95 9.39 10.78
N PRO A 146 -11.16 10.13 9.99
CA PRO A 146 -11.52 10.44 8.63
C PRO A 146 -11.37 9.10 7.94
N GLY A 147 -12.49 8.44 7.64
CA GLY A 147 -12.53 7.25 6.82
C GLY A 147 -11.73 7.56 5.56
N ARG A 148 -10.48 7.10 5.56
CA ARG A 148 -9.46 7.42 4.56
C ARG A 148 -9.76 6.64 3.31
N ALA A 149 -10.84 7.03 2.64
CA ALA A 149 -11.13 6.78 1.24
C ALA A 149 -10.26 7.69 0.33
N GLU A 150 -9.07 8.09 0.80
CA GLU A 150 -8.23 9.12 0.17
C GLU A 150 -6.72 8.81 0.39
N ILE A 151 -6.31 7.55 0.20
CA ILE A 151 -4.93 7.17 -0.22
C ILE A 151 -5.01 6.08 -1.30
N SER A 152 -5.91 6.25 -2.25
CA SER A 152 -5.91 5.45 -3.49
C SER A 152 -5.87 6.35 -4.72
N GLY A 153 -5.40 7.59 -4.56
CA GLY A 153 -5.36 8.62 -5.61
C GLY A 153 -4.04 9.38 -5.73
N LEU A 154 -2.94 8.85 -5.19
CA LEU A 154 -1.58 9.34 -5.45
C LEU A 154 -0.66 8.16 -5.74
#